data_AF-A0AA86QJY6-F1
#
_entry.id   AF-A0AA86QJY6-F1
#
_cell.length_a   1.000
_cell.length_b   1.000
_cell.length_c   1.000
_cell.angle_alpha   90.00
_cell.angle_beta   90.00
_cell.angle_gamma   90.00
#
_symmetry.space_group_name_H-M   'P 1'
#
loop_
_entity.id
_entity.type
_entity.pdbx_description
1 polymer ?
#
loop_
_entity_poly.entity_id
_entity_poly.type
_entity_poly.pdbx_seq_one_letter_code
_entity_poly.pdbx_strand_id
1 'polypeptide(L)'
;MSKRTYHKWTEQEAALLYKTVLESDRNWRMVERAFSNFSLLQLQNKFTIIDQQYNIKNVKNNHDNLKQCRRQMYSIQESHQHITKNYQENEQQSNNSLWSSETVITNTNHNSVHPDNKKKERAYHHWTKEETLLLYKTVQKNRNNWKEVMKALPQFSLLQLQNKYVMIQKQFKLRTKNKQGLDDCDNQNMHQNDLVISDDTLQVLLDLISKKE
;
A
#
# COMPACT_ATOMS: atom_id res chain seq x y z
N MET A 1 31.39 -0.16 55.41
CA MET A 1 30.51 -0.53 54.29
C MET A 1 30.16 0.74 53.51
N SER A 2 30.72 0.93 52.31
CA SER A 2 30.44 2.12 51.50
C SER A 2 29.04 1.98 50.88
N LYS A 3 28.17 2.98 51.08
CA LYS A 3 26.82 2.99 50.51
C LYS A 3 26.96 3.13 48.99
N ARG A 4 26.65 2.07 48.23
CA ARG A 4 26.57 2.15 46.77
C ARG A 4 25.41 3.09 46.42
N THR A 5 25.73 4.28 45.94
CA THR A 5 24.75 5.19 45.36
C THR A 5 24.39 4.65 43.97
N TYR A 6 23.13 4.27 43.79
CA TYR A 6 22.64 3.84 42.48
C TYR A 6 22.52 5.06 41.56
N HIS A 7 23.20 5.03 40.40
CA HIS A 7 23.01 6.06 39.38
C HIS A 7 21.60 5.98 38.81
N LYS A 8 20.91 7.11 38.78
CA LYS A 8 19.58 7.23 38.16
C LYS A 8 19.75 7.66 36.71
N TRP A 9 19.55 6.71 35.80
CA TRP A 9 19.57 6.97 34.35
C TRP A 9 18.53 8.00 33.94
N THR A 10 18.99 9.05 33.28
CA THR A 10 18.11 10.01 32.59
C THR A 10 17.60 9.42 31.27
N GLU A 11 16.51 9.98 30.75
CA GLU A 11 15.94 9.56 29.47
C GLU A 11 16.90 9.84 28.30
N GLN A 12 17.65 10.95 28.36
CA GLN A 12 18.67 11.30 27.38
C GLN A 12 19.84 10.31 27.36
N GLU A 13 20.36 9.93 28.54
CA GLU A 13 21.40 8.90 28.65
C GLU A 13 20.92 7.54 28.13
N ALA A 14 19.68 7.16 28.45
CA ALA A 14 19.09 5.92 27.96
C ALA A 14 18.94 5.91 26.43
N ALA A 15 18.48 7.02 25.85
CA ALA A 15 18.36 7.17 24.40
C ALA A 15 19.73 7.13 23.71
N LEU A 16 20.73 7.82 24.29
CA LEU A 16 22.09 7.80 23.78
C LEU A 16 22.69 6.39 23.85
N LEU A 17 22.52 5.69 24.98
CA LEU A 17 22.97 4.31 25.13
C LEU A 17 22.37 3.40 24.06
N TYR A 18 21.05 3.47 23.86
CA TYR A 18 20.36 2.66 22.87
C TYR A 18 20.89 2.93 21.46
N LYS A 19 21.03 4.22 21.09
CA LYS A 19 21.57 4.64 19.81
C LYS A 19 23.00 4.12 19.59
N THR A 20 23.90 4.31 20.55
CA THR A 20 25.30 3.87 20.44
C THR A 20 25.40 2.34 20.36
N VAL A 21 24.58 1.59 21.09
CA VAL A 21 24.55 0.11 21.01
C VAL A 21 24.11 -0.35 19.61
N LEU A 22 23.13 0.33 19.00
CA LEU A 22 22.70 0.03 17.63
C LEU A 22 23.74 0.41 16.58
N GLU A 23 24.33 1.61 16.66
CA GLU A 23 25.35 2.09 15.71
C GLU A 23 26.66 1.29 15.78
N SER A 24 26.92 0.64 16.92
CA SER A 24 28.12 -0.16 17.13
C SER A 24 27.92 -1.65 16.86
N ASP A 25 26.78 -2.06 16.29
CA ASP A 25 26.39 -3.47 16.11
C ASP A 25 26.57 -4.30 17.41
N ARG A 26 26.20 -3.70 18.54
CA ARG A 26 26.35 -4.28 19.89
C ARG A 26 27.81 -4.59 20.29
N ASN A 27 28.78 -3.87 19.73
CA ASN A 27 30.17 -3.93 20.16
C ASN A 27 30.35 -3.22 21.52
N TRP A 28 30.14 -3.98 22.59
CA TRP A 28 30.18 -3.49 23.97
C TRP A 28 31.48 -2.81 24.38
N ARG A 29 32.62 -3.15 23.76
CA ARG A 29 33.89 -2.46 24.02
C ARG A 29 33.88 -1.03 23.51
N MET A 30 33.23 -0.77 22.38
CA MET A 30 33.05 0.60 21.88
C MET A 30 32.05 1.38 22.75
N VAL A 31 30.96 0.73 23.16
CA VAL A 31 29.94 1.33 24.02
C VAL A 31 30.55 1.71 25.37
N GLU A 32 31.34 0.83 26.00
CA GLU A 32 32.00 1.12 27.28
C GLU A 32 32.95 2.33 27.18
N ARG A 33 33.65 2.51 26.05
CA ARG A 33 34.48 3.71 25.80
C ARG A 33 33.66 4.99 25.72
N ALA A 34 32.46 4.94 25.14
CA ALA A 34 31.55 6.07 25.08
C ALA A 34 30.90 6.41 26.43
N PHE A 35 30.85 5.42 27.34
CA PHE A 35 30.17 5.49 28.64
C PHE A 35 31.13 5.16 29.79
N SER A 36 32.26 5.87 29.87
CA SER A 36 33.35 5.59 30.83
C SER A 36 32.97 5.65 32.30
N ASN A 37 31.83 6.27 32.63
CA ASN A 37 31.34 6.39 34.01
C ASN A 37 30.53 5.17 34.48
N PHE A 38 30.24 4.22 33.59
CA PHE A 38 29.41 3.06 33.86
C PHE A 38 30.17 1.77 33.63
N SER A 39 29.93 0.77 34.47
CA SER A 39 30.49 -0.55 34.20
C SER A 39 29.74 -1.22 33.05
N LEU A 40 30.44 -2.09 32.31
CA LEU A 40 29.84 -2.88 31.23
C LEU A 40 28.55 -3.60 31.66
N LEU A 41 28.54 -4.18 32.87
CA LEU A 41 27.36 -4.86 33.41
C LEU A 41 26.16 -3.91 33.61
N GLN A 42 26.41 -2.67 34.07
CA GLN A 42 25.35 -1.67 34.21
C GLN A 42 24.77 -1.27 32.85
N LEU A 43 25.64 -1.10 31.85
CA LEU A 43 25.25 -0.77 30.48
C LEU A 43 24.39 -1.87 29.86
N GLN A 44 24.83 -3.13 29.97
CA GLN A 44 24.09 -4.29 29.47
C GLN A 44 22.74 -4.43 30.14
N ASN A 45 22.69 -4.35 31.48
CA ASN A 45 21.44 -4.43 32.23
C ASN A 45 20.47 -3.31 31.83
N LYS A 46 20.97 -2.08 31.71
CA LYS A 46 20.14 -0.95 31.31
C LYS A 46 19.64 -1.11 29.88
N PHE A 47 20.48 -1.54 28.95
CA PHE A 47 20.10 -1.78 27.55
C PHE A 47 19.01 -2.84 27.45
N THR A 48 19.14 -3.97 28.16
CA THR A 48 18.11 -5.02 28.19
C THR A 48 16.75 -4.47 28.64
N ILE A 49 16.72 -3.62 29.67
CA ILE A 49 15.49 -2.98 30.13
C ILE A 49 14.91 -2.05 29.05
N ILE A 50 15.75 -1.24 28.40
CA ILE A 50 15.30 -0.33 27.33
C ILE A 50 14.75 -1.13 26.13
N ASP A 51 15.45 -2.18 25.72
CA ASP A 51 15.08 -3.01 24.57
C ASP A 51 13.74 -3.73 24.82
N GLN A 52 13.54 -4.25 26.03
CA GLN A 52 12.25 -4.80 26.47
C GLN A 52 11.14 -3.74 26.42
N GLN A 53 11.39 -2.53 26.93
CA GLN A 53 10.41 -1.45 26.89
C GLN A 53 10.06 -1.03 25.45
N TYR A 54 11.04 -0.99 24.56
CA TYR A 54 10.83 -0.66 23.15
C TYR A 54 10.00 -1.73 22.43
N ASN A 55 10.32 -3.01 22.67
CA ASN A 55 9.55 -4.13 22.15
C ASN A 55 8.10 -4.11 22.63
N ILE A 56 7.85 -3.85 23.93
CA ILE A 56 6.49 -3.74 24.46
C ILE A 56 5.72 -2.58 23.80
N LYS A 57 6.36 -1.42 23.61
CA LYS A 57 5.73 -0.27 22.92
C LYS A 57 5.38 -0.60 21.48
N ASN A 58 6.27 -1.26 20.74
CA ASN A 58 6.01 -1.66 19.35
C ASN A 58 4.88 -2.68 19.25
N VAL A 59 4.86 -3.70 20.13
CA VAL A 59 3.76 -4.68 20.18
C VAL A 59 2.43 -4.00 20.48
N LYS A 60 2.40 -3.04 21.42
CA LYS A 60 1.19 -2.29 21.74
C LYS A 60 0.70 -1.43 20.57
N ASN A 61 1.60 -0.70 19.90
CA ASN A 61 1.26 0.08 18.72
C ASN A 61 0.70 -0.79 17.59
N ASN A 62 1.31 -1.97 17.35
CA ASN A 62 0.82 -2.93 16.37
C ASN A 62 -0.57 -3.47 16.75
N HIS A 63 -0.80 -3.73 18.03
CA HIS A 63 -2.11 -4.17 18.52
C HIS A 63 -3.20 -3.09 18.32
N ASP A 64 -2.90 -1.83 18.62
CA ASP A 64 -3.82 -0.71 18.43
C ASP A 64 -4.14 -0.47 16.94
N ASN A 65 -3.12 -0.55 16.08
CA ASN A 65 -3.29 -0.50 14.62
C ASN A 65 -4.18 -1.64 14.11
N LEU A 66 -3.96 -2.87 14.57
CA LEU A 66 -4.78 -4.02 14.20
C LEU A 66 -6.23 -3.84 14.65
N LYS A 67 -6.45 -3.29 15.85
CA LYS A 67 -7.79 -2.97 16.37
C LYS A 67 -8.48 -1.91 15.51
N GLN A 68 -7.75 -0.92 15.01
CA GLN A 68 -8.27 0.08 14.09
C GLN A 68 -8.65 -0.53 12.73
N CYS A 69 -7.80 -1.38 12.15
CA CYS A 69 -8.09 -2.11 10.92
C CYS A 69 -9.36 -2.97 11.05
N ARG A 70 -9.52 -3.69 12.16
CA ARG A 70 -10.74 -4.47 12.44
C ARG A 70 -11.99 -3.60 12.48
N ARG A 71 -11.94 -2.44 13.14
CA ARG A 71 -13.08 -1.49 13.17
C ARG A 71 -13.45 -1.00 11.77
N GLN A 72 -12.47 -0.70 10.93
CA GLN A 72 -12.72 -0.28 9.54
C GLN A 72 -13.36 -1.41 8.72
N MET A 73 -12.87 -2.65 8.87
CA MET A 73 -13.45 -3.81 8.21
C MET A 73 -14.93 -4.01 8.59
N TYR A 74 -15.27 -3.92 9.88
CA TYR A 74 -16.67 -4.03 10.31
C TYR A 74 -17.54 -2.91 9.75
N SER A 75 -17.06 -1.67 9.74
CA SER A 75 -17.79 -0.55 9.14
C SER A 75 -18.05 -0.73 7.64
N ILE A 76 -17.08 -1.28 6.90
CA ILE A 76 -17.26 -1.62 5.47
C ILE A 76 -18.30 -2.73 5.31
N GLN A 77 -18.24 -3.76 6.16
CA GLN A 77 -19.20 -4.86 6.12
C GLN A 77 -20.64 -4.40 6.40
N GLU A 78 -20.83 -3.54 7.40
CA GLU A 78 -22.14 -2.92 7.70
C GLU A 78 -22.64 -2.08 6.51
N SER A 79 -21.78 -1.26 5.92
CA SER A 79 -22.14 -0.47 4.73
C SER A 79 -22.56 -1.37 3.56
N HIS A 80 -21.86 -2.48 3.33
CA HIS A 80 -22.20 -3.44 2.29
C HIS A 80 -23.56 -4.12 2.54
N GLN A 81 -23.88 -4.44 3.80
CA GLN A 81 -25.20 -4.97 4.18
C GLN A 81 -26.31 -3.97 3.89
N HIS A 82 -26.12 -2.68 4.24
CA HIS A 82 -27.09 -1.63 3.92
C HIS A 82 -27.31 -1.46 2.43
N ILE A 83 -26.23 -1.44 1.63
CA ILE A 83 -26.32 -1.34 0.18
C ILE A 83 -27.10 -2.53 -0.40
N THR A 84 -26.77 -3.74 0.04
CA THR A 84 -27.45 -4.98 -0.41
C THR A 84 -28.94 -4.94 -0.09
N LYS A 85 -29.30 -4.50 1.12
CA LYS A 85 -30.69 -4.35 1.55
C LYS A 85 -31.45 -3.34 0.66
N ASN A 86 -30.85 -2.16 0.40
CA ASN A 86 -31.46 -1.15 -0.46
C ASN A 86 -31.68 -1.66 -1.89
N TYR A 87 -30.74 -2.45 -2.43
CA TYR A 87 -30.93 -3.08 -3.75
C TYR A 87 -32.12 -4.04 -3.76
N GLN A 88 -32.28 -4.87 -2.73
CA GLN A 88 -33.41 -5.79 -2.61
C GLN A 88 -34.76 -5.05 -2.46
N GLU A 89 -34.81 -3.98 -1.68
CA GLU A 89 -36.02 -3.15 -1.52
C GLU A 89 -36.42 -2.47 -2.84
N ASN A 90 -35.45 -1.94 -3.59
CA ASN A 90 -35.71 -1.33 -4.90
C ASN A 90 -36.20 -2.35 -5.94
N GLU A 91 -35.67 -3.57 -5.93
CA GLU A 91 -36.11 -4.66 -6.81
C GLU A 91 -37.57 -5.06 -6.51
N GLN A 92 -37.93 -5.15 -5.23
CA GLN A 92 -39.31 -5.41 -4.81
C GLN A 92 -40.28 -4.28 -5.23
N GLN A 93 -39.88 -3.02 -5.09
CA GLN A 93 -40.68 -1.88 -5.53
C GLN A 93 -40.89 -1.87 -7.05
N SER A 94 -39.84 -2.17 -7.83
CA SER A 94 -39.93 -2.29 -9.29
C SER A 94 -40.92 -3.38 -9.72
N ASN A 95 -40.85 -4.55 -9.08
CA ASN A 95 -41.76 -5.66 -9.38
C ASN A 95 -43.21 -5.35 -9.04
N ASN A 96 -43.46 -4.64 -7.92
CA ASN A 96 -44.81 -4.23 -7.52
C ASN A 96 -45.40 -3.14 -8.46
N SER A 97 -44.57 -2.25 -9.00
CA SER A 97 -45.01 -1.22 -9.95
C SER A 97 -45.42 -1.79 -11.32
N LEU A 98 -44.76 -2.87 -11.75
CA LEU A 98 -45.02 -3.51 -13.04
C LEU A 98 -46.40 -4.19 -13.09
N TRP A 99 -46.87 -4.73 -11.96
CA TRP A 99 -48.17 -5.40 -11.85
C TRP A 99 -49.33 -4.43 -11.60
N SER A 100 -49.05 -3.21 -11.12
CA SER A 100 -50.08 -2.19 -10.85
C SER A 100 -50.45 -1.34 -12.08
N SER A 101 -49.80 -1.57 -13.22
CA SER A 101 -49.94 -0.75 -14.45
C SER A 101 -50.62 -1.50 -15.60
N GLU A 102 -51.54 -2.43 -15.29
CA GLU A 102 -52.44 -3.04 -16.29
C GLU A 102 -53.57 -2.04 -16.65
N THR A 103 -53.20 -0.87 -17.15
CA THR A 103 -54.10 0.15 -17.69
C THR A 103 -54.00 0.17 -19.21
N VAL A 104 -55.02 -0.43 -19.84
CA VAL A 104 -55.63 -0.08 -21.14
C VAL A 104 -54.66 0.56 -22.16
N ILE A 105 -54.07 -0.28 -23.00
CA ILE A 105 -53.38 0.15 -24.22
C ILE A 105 -54.43 0.66 -25.23
N THR A 106 -54.73 1.95 -25.22
CA THR A 106 -55.37 2.61 -26.37
C THR A 106 -54.31 3.12 -27.32
N ASN A 107 -54.15 2.37 -28.42
CA ASN A 107 -53.40 2.70 -29.62
C ASN A 107 -53.67 4.16 -30.05
N THR A 108 -52.72 5.07 -29.78
CA THR A 108 -52.74 6.41 -30.37
C THR A 108 -51.43 6.63 -31.11
N ASN A 109 -51.58 6.52 -32.42
CA ASN A 109 -50.56 6.55 -33.45
C ASN A 109 -50.11 8.01 -33.68
N HIS A 110 -49.01 8.44 -33.08
CA HIS A 110 -48.38 9.73 -33.36
C HIS A 110 -46.99 9.54 -33.98
N ASN A 111 -46.96 9.57 -35.31
CA ASN A 111 -45.78 9.74 -36.13
C ASN A 111 -45.19 11.14 -35.93
N SER A 112 -44.23 11.27 -35.00
CA SER A 112 -43.37 12.45 -34.90
C SER A 112 -41.99 12.10 -35.46
N VAL A 113 -41.75 12.56 -36.69
CA VAL A 113 -40.49 12.39 -37.43
C VAL A 113 -39.44 13.30 -36.79
N HIS A 114 -38.70 12.74 -35.83
CA HIS A 114 -37.55 13.41 -35.23
C HIS A 114 -36.34 13.25 -36.16
N PRO A 115 -35.65 14.33 -36.55
CA PRO A 115 -34.51 14.25 -37.45
C PRO A 115 -33.36 13.44 -36.83
N ASP A 116 -32.85 12.55 -37.66
CA ASP A 116 -31.86 11.49 -37.48
C ASP A 116 -30.56 11.98 -36.81
N ASN A 117 -30.57 12.10 -35.48
CA ASN A 117 -29.40 12.46 -34.68
C ASN A 117 -28.57 11.20 -34.43
N LYS A 118 -27.90 10.70 -35.48
CA LYS A 118 -26.96 9.58 -35.44
C LYS A 118 -25.82 9.91 -34.48
N LYS A 119 -26.00 9.62 -33.19
CA LYS A 119 -24.94 9.59 -32.18
C LYS A 119 -23.86 8.64 -32.70
N LYS A 120 -22.81 9.20 -33.28
CA LYS A 120 -21.61 8.44 -33.62
C LYS A 120 -21.08 7.89 -32.30
N GLU A 121 -21.27 6.59 -32.06
CA GLU A 121 -20.62 5.87 -30.98
C GLU A 121 -19.12 6.13 -31.12
N ARG A 122 -18.58 6.95 -30.22
CA ARG A 122 -17.14 7.19 -30.18
C ARG A 122 -16.54 5.91 -29.65
N ALA A 123 -15.98 5.09 -30.53
CA ALA A 123 -15.19 3.93 -30.15
C ALA A 123 -14.11 4.38 -29.17
N TYR A 124 -14.21 3.94 -27.92
CA TYR A 124 -13.22 4.25 -26.90
C TYR A 124 -11.95 3.46 -27.20
N HIS A 125 -10.80 4.14 -27.23
CA HIS A 125 -9.51 3.48 -27.39
C HIS A 125 -9.24 2.51 -26.23
N HIS A 126 -8.94 1.25 -26.55
CA HIS A 126 -8.56 0.25 -25.56
C HIS A 126 -7.04 0.27 -25.35
N TRP A 127 -6.62 0.71 -24.18
CA TRP A 127 -5.20 0.83 -23.82
C TRP A 127 -4.55 -0.54 -23.61
N THR A 128 -3.52 -0.86 -24.38
CA THR A 128 -2.75 -2.09 -24.17
C THR A 128 -1.81 -1.99 -22.95
N LYS A 129 -1.23 -3.12 -22.54
CA LYS A 129 -0.26 -3.15 -21.44
C LYS A 129 1.03 -2.42 -21.82
N GLU A 130 1.46 -2.58 -23.07
CA GLU A 130 2.65 -1.97 -23.65
C GLU A 130 2.50 -0.44 -23.70
N GLU A 131 1.35 0.06 -24.18
CA GLU A 131 1.02 1.48 -24.21
C GLU A 131 0.97 2.08 -22.80
N THR A 132 0.35 1.36 -21.85
CA THR A 132 0.25 1.79 -20.45
C THR A 132 1.64 1.90 -19.80
N LEU A 133 2.53 0.93 -20.06
CA LEU A 133 3.90 0.93 -19.56
C LEU A 133 4.74 2.04 -20.21
N LEU A 134 4.57 2.25 -21.52
CA LEU A 134 5.26 3.31 -22.27
C LEU A 134 4.85 4.70 -21.78
N LEU A 135 3.55 4.93 -21.54
CA LEU A 135 3.04 6.15 -20.93
C LEU A 135 3.68 6.38 -19.56
N TYR A 136 3.68 5.38 -18.69
CA TYR A 136 4.26 5.50 -17.35
C TYR A 136 5.75 5.86 -17.38
N LYS A 137 6.56 5.15 -18.19
CA LYS A 137 8.00 5.41 -18.33
C LYS A 137 8.27 6.81 -18.87
N THR A 138 7.52 7.23 -19.89
CA THR A 138 7.68 8.56 -20.51
C THR A 138 7.33 9.69 -19.54
N VAL A 139 6.24 9.54 -18.78
CA VAL A 139 5.84 10.52 -17.76
C VAL A 139 6.87 10.62 -16.63
N GLN A 140 7.41 9.48 -16.17
CA GLN A 140 8.49 9.44 -15.17
C GLN A 140 9.77 10.12 -15.68
N LYS A 141 10.20 9.78 -16.91
CA LYS A 141 11.40 10.35 -17.55
C LYS A 141 11.31 11.87 -17.67
N ASN A 142 10.15 12.38 -18.07
CA ASN A 142 9.93 13.80 -18.33
C ASN A 142 9.36 14.59 -17.13
N ARG A 143 9.30 13.99 -15.93
CA ARG A 143 8.79 14.61 -14.68
C ARG A 143 7.43 15.33 -14.87
N ASN A 144 6.47 14.66 -15.51
CA ASN A 144 5.15 15.22 -15.84
C ASN A 144 5.15 16.42 -16.81
N ASN A 145 6.22 16.67 -17.58
CA ASN A 145 6.18 17.63 -18.68
C ASN A 145 5.34 17.08 -19.85
N TRP A 146 4.04 17.38 -19.83
CA TRP A 146 3.07 16.83 -20.77
C TRP A 146 3.33 17.21 -22.23
N LYS A 147 4.02 18.32 -22.50
CA LYS A 147 4.39 18.70 -23.88
C LYS A 147 5.35 17.67 -24.48
N GLU A 148 6.35 17.24 -23.72
CA GLU A 148 7.30 16.21 -24.15
C GLU A 148 6.67 14.81 -24.18
N VAL A 149 5.73 14.52 -23.27
CA VAL A 149 4.98 13.26 -23.28
C VAL A 149 4.11 13.15 -24.54
N MET A 150 3.42 14.22 -24.95
CA MET A 150 2.65 14.24 -26.19
C MET A 150 3.50 14.08 -27.44
N LYS A 151 4.72 14.65 -27.46
CA LYS A 151 5.66 14.43 -28.57
C LYS A 151 6.05 12.97 -28.72
N ALA A 152 6.18 12.24 -27.60
CA ALA A 152 6.52 10.82 -27.61
C ALA A 152 5.33 9.90 -27.89
N LEU A 153 4.09 10.37 -27.66
CA LEU A 153 2.84 9.63 -27.84
C LEU A 153 1.82 10.44 -28.64
N PRO A 154 2.12 10.77 -29.92
CA PRO A 154 1.31 11.70 -30.71
C PRO A 154 -0.08 11.16 -31.08
N GLN A 155 -0.30 9.85 -30.98
CA GLN A 155 -1.57 9.20 -31.29
C GLN A 155 -2.67 9.45 -30.26
N PHE A 156 -2.32 10.00 -29.08
CA PHE A 156 -3.25 10.25 -27.99
C PHE A 156 -3.39 11.74 -27.70
N SER A 157 -4.62 12.17 -27.41
CA SER A 157 -4.85 13.52 -26.93
C SER A 157 -4.30 13.70 -25.50
N LEU A 158 -3.90 14.93 -25.16
CA LEU A 158 -3.43 15.29 -23.83
C LEU A 158 -4.36 14.78 -22.72
N LEU A 159 -5.66 14.96 -22.90
CA LEU A 159 -6.68 14.58 -21.93
C LEU A 159 -6.73 13.06 -21.74
N GLN A 160 -6.62 12.27 -22.80
CA GLN A 160 -6.56 10.82 -22.71
C GLN A 160 -5.32 10.35 -21.94
N LEU A 161 -4.16 10.95 -22.22
CA LEU A 161 -2.90 10.65 -21.54
C LEU A 161 -2.99 10.94 -20.04
N GLN A 162 -3.50 12.12 -19.67
CA GLN A 162 -3.67 12.53 -18.28
C GLN A 162 -4.66 11.63 -17.54
N ASN A 163 -5.83 11.36 -18.14
CA ASN A 163 -6.84 10.50 -17.55
C ASN A 163 -6.31 9.08 -17.32
N LYS A 164 -5.62 8.52 -18.31
CA LYS A 164 -5.02 7.19 -18.19
C LYS A 164 -3.94 7.18 -17.09
N TYR A 165 -3.09 8.18 -17.02
CA TYR A 165 -2.05 8.26 -15.99
C TYR A 165 -2.62 8.34 -14.57
N VAL A 166 -3.70 9.10 -14.36
CA VAL A 166 -4.41 9.12 -13.07
C VAL A 166 -4.94 7.73 -12.70
N MET A 167 -5.47 6.97 -13.66
CA MET A 167 -5.90 5.58 -13.41
C MET A 167 -4.73 4.67 -13.03
N ILE A 168 -3.58 4.79 -13.71
CA ILE A 168 -2.36 4.05 -13.39
C ILE A 168 -1.92 4.36 -11.94
N GLN A 169 -1.88 5.63 -11.55
CA GLN A 169 -1.54 6.04 -10.18
C GLN A 169 -2.50 5.47 -9.14
N LYS A 170 -3.81 5.46 -9.42
CA LYS A 170 -4.82 4.83 -8.54
C LYS A 170 -4.56 3.32 -8.39
N GLN A 171 -4.27 2.61 -9.46
CA GLN A 171 -3.97 1.18 -9.41
C GLN A 171 -2.72 0.86 -8.57
N PHE A 172 -1.66 1.67 -8.68
CA PHE A 172 -0.48 1.51 -7.83
C PHE A 172 -0.81 1.74 -6.34
N LYS A 173 -1.57 2.79 -6.01
CA LYS A 173 -1.99 3.07 -4.63
C LYS A 173 -2.83 1.94 -4.03
N LEU A 174 -3.65 1.27 -4.84
CA LEU A 174 -4.44 0.12 -4.38
C LEU A 174 -3.56 -1.11 -4.12
N ARG A 175 -2.56 -1.36 -4.99
CA ARG A 175 -1.62 -2.48 -4.80
C ARG A 175 -0.72 -2.29 -3.58
N THR A 176 -0.26 -1.08 -3.29
CA THR A 176 0.57 -0.82 -2.11
C THR A 176 -0.21 -1.01 -0.82
N LYS A 177 -1.48 -0.57 -0.78
CA LYS A 177 -2.37 -0.78 0.37
C LYS A 177 -2.67 -2.26 0.62
N ASN A 178 -2.88 -3.04 -0.45
CA ASN A 178 -3.15 -4.46 -0.31
C ASN A 178 -1.91 -5.28 0.06
N LYS A 179 -0.70 -4.87 -0.34
CA LYS A 179 0.55 -5.53 0.11
C LYS A 179 0.84 -5.28 1.58
N GLN A 180 0.60 -4.06 2.07
CA GLN A 180 0.70 -3.77 3.51
C GLN A 180 -0.35 -4.50 4.36
N GLY A 181 -1.40 -5.08 3.78
CA GLY A 181 -2.35 -5.93 4.48
C GLY A 181 -2.06 -7.44 4.41
N LEU A 182 -1.07 -7.88 3.61
CA LEU A 182 -0.74 -9.29 3.45
C LEU A 182 0.53 -9.70 4.24
N ASP A 183 1.45 -8.77 4.48
CA ASP A 183 2.65 -9.05 5.28
C ASP A 183 2.35 -9.09 6.81
N ASP A 184 1.14 -8.70 7.23
CA ASP A 184 0.72 -8.69 8.65
C ASP A 184 -0.12 -9.90 9.07
N CYS A 185 -0.44 -10.84 8.15
CA CYS A 185 -1.28 -12.01 8.44
C CYS A 185 -0.54 -13.37 8.43
N ASP A 186 0.67 -13.45 7.88
CA ASP A 186 1.38 -14.74 7.69
C ASP A 186 2.76 -14.84 8.37
N ASN A 187 3.04 -14.03 9.39
CA ASN A 187 4.30 -14.13 10.16
C ASN A 187 4.12 -14.68 11.58
N GLN A 188 3.38 -15.79 11.68
CA GLN A 188 3.35 -16.67 12.88
C GLN A 188 3.43 -18.16 12.49
N ASN A 189 4.39 -18.55 11.63
CA ASN A 189 5.04 -19.88 11.66
C ASN A 189 6.05 -20.05 10.53
N MET A 190 7.28 -19.57 10.71
CA MET A 190 8.47 -20.19 10.11
C MET A 190 9.69 -19.88 10.99
N HIS A 191 9.94 -20.76 11.95
CA HIS A 191 11.31 -21.06 12.32
C HIS A 191 11.92 -21.93 11.22
N GLN A 192 13.11 -21.53 10.77
CA GLN A 192 14.09 -22.32 10.01
C GLN A 192 13.63 -22.87 8.65
N ASN A 193 13.89 -22.11 7.60
CA ASN A 193 14.56 -22.63 6.40
C ASN A 193 15.37 -21.51 5.77
N ASP A 194 16.68 -21.74 5.70
CA ASP A 194 17.64 -20.90 5.00
C ASP A 194 17.20 -20.72 3.54
N LEU A 195 16.88 -19.48 3.16
CA LEU A 195 16.89 -19.08 1.77
C LEU A 195 18.35 -18.81 1.38
N VAL A 196 19.11 -19.89 1.20
CA VAL A 196 20.32 -19.86 0.39
C VAL A 196 19.85 -19.50 -1.02
N ILE A 197 20.12 -18.27 -1.44
CA ILE A 197 20.14 -17.96 -2.87
C ILE A 197 21.26 -18.82 -3.42
N SER A 198 20.91 -19.93 -4.11
CA SER A 198 21.91 -20.77 -4.77
C SER A 198 22.71 -19.89 -5.74
N ASP A 199 24.04 -19.93 -5.61
CA ASP A 199 25.02 -19.22 -6.44
C ASP A 199 24.76 -19.42 -7.95
N ASP A 200 24.11 -20.53 -8.32
CA ASP A 200 23.72 -20.84 -9.70
C ASP A 200 22.77 -19.79 -10.32
N THR A 201 21.94 -19.13 -9.50
CA THR A 201 20.98 -18.12 -9.99
C THR A 201 21.64 -16.79 -10.32
N LEU A 202 22.75 -16.46 -9.65
CA LEU A 202 23.56 -15.28 -9.95
C LEU A 202 24.45 -15.51 -11.18
N GLN A 203 24.92 -16.75 -11.39
CA GLN A 203 25.71 -17.11 -12.56
C GLN A 203 24.91 -17.02 -13.88
N VAL A 204 23.62 -17.39 -13.87
CA VAL A 204 22.73 -17.26 -15.03
C VAL A 204 22.45 -15.79 -15.39
N LEU A 205 22.39 -14.90 -14.40
CA LEU A 205 22.20 -13.46 -14.63
C LEU A 205 23.46 -12.77 -15.16
N LEU A 206 24.65 -13.23 -14.76
CA LEU A 206 25.93 -12.74 -15.29
C LEU A 206 26.18 -13.23 -16.73
N ASP A 207 25.83 -14.48 -17.05
CA ASP A 207 25.95 -15.04 -18.41
C ASP A 207 25.01 -14.37 -19.43
N LEU A 208 23.87 -13.84 -18.97
CA LEU A 208 22.92 -13.10 -19.82
C LEU A 208 23.37 -11.67 -20.12
N ILE A 209 24.24 -11.10 -19.29
CA ILE A 209 24.82 -9.77 -19.50
C ILE A 209 26.06 -9.87 -20.40
N SER A 210 26.84 -10.96 -20.29
CA SER A 210 28.07 -11.16 -21.07
C SER A 210 27.84 -11.56 -22.55
N LYS A 211 26.64 -12.01 -22.92
CA LYS A 211 26.29 -12.43 -24.30
C LYS A 211 25.64 -11.34 -25.16
N LYS A 212 25.70 -10.08 -24.75
CA LYS A 212 25.11 -8.93 -25.49
C LYS A 212 26.12 -7.90 -25.99
N GLU A 213 27.42 -8.21 -25.91
CA GLU A 213 28.51 -7.54 -26.65
C GLU A 213 29.08 -8.51 -27.69
#